data_AF-A0A5M3X2U2-F1
#
_entry.id   AF-A0A5M3X2U2-F1
#
_cell.length_a   1.000
_cell.length_b   1.000
_cell.length_c   1.000
_cell.angle_alpha   90.00
_cell.angle_beta   90.00
_cell.angle_gamma   90.00
#
_symmetry.space_group_name_H-M   'P 1'
#
loop_
_entity.id
_entity.type
_entity.pdbx_description
1 polymer ?
#
loop_
_entity_poly.entity_id
_entity_poly.type
_entity_poly.pdbx_seq_one_letter_code
_entity_poly.pdbx_strand_id
1 'polypeptide(L)'
;MVDSVADKVCVPFLGAGVSQGLPTGTALAKDWAERIRYPYPDVDNLAGVMQYAVVMEFQHDANRLKRELARTVFAQAALTTDQLDIHHLLARCDLPLYLTTNYDGFMVEALRRNGKSPSWNVSPWYSSGVDDDDERRPPLPEREPTSQQPLVFHIHGRYTIPHSMVLTEDDYIDFHVKHVRDGMRKGLTPADDRSSIIPSYVRARLRRAPLLFVGYSLRDSTFWTLFKSVMLGLHDGQRSTHVCLQLDPAIRRKASVRDYLERRLGRQQIQIFWMSLEQFTTKLEERLAEER
;
A
#
# COMPACT_ATOMS: atom_id res chain seq x y z
N MET A 1 -14.21 10.76 -10.11
CA MET A 1 -13.17 10.54 -9.06
C MET A 1 -13.23 11.65 -8.04
N VAL A 2 -13.20 12.92 -8.44
CA VAL A 2 -13.49 14.04 -7.51
C VAL A 2 -14.85 13.83 -6.85
N ASP A 3 -15.92 13.58 -7.64
CA ASP A 3 -17.24 13.23 -7.11
C ASP A 3 -17.17 12.06 -6.10
N SER A 4 -16.41 11.01 -6.40
CA SER A 4 -16.28 9.85 -5.50
C SER A 4 -15.55 10.15 -4.19
N VAL A 5 -14.63 11.12 -4.21
CA VAL A 5 -13.94 11.61 -3.01
C VAL A 5 -14.86 12.54 -2.22
N ALA A 6 -15.59 13.43 -2.90
CA ALA A 6 -16.57 14.32 -2.29
C ALA A 6 -17.77 13.57 -1.69
N ASP A 7 -18.25 12.53 -2.38
CA ASP A 7 -19.27 11.58 -1.93
C ASP A 7 -18.77 10.64 -0.82
N LYS A 8 -17.48 10.71 -0.46
CA LYS A 8 -16.84 9.93 0.60
C LYS A 8 -16.83 8.42 0.36
N VAL A 9 -16.93 8.00 -0.91
CA VAL A 9 -17.04 6.60 -1.31
C VAL A 9 -15.74 6.01 -1.86
N CYS A 10 -14.70 6.81 -2.07
CA CYS A 10 -13.40 6.33 -2.57
C CYS A 10 -12.59 5.51 -1.54
N VAL A 11 -11.78 4.56 -2.02
CA VAL A 11 -10.73 3.88 -1.24
C VAL A 11 -9.35 4.25 -1.80
N PRO A 12 -8.54 5.04 -1.08
CA PRO A 12 -7.17 5.33 -1.47
C PRO A 12 -6.25 4.14 -1.23
N PHE A 13 -5.38 3.87 -2.20
CA PHE A 13 -4.22 3.00 -2.11
C PHE A 13 -2.96 3.87 -2.18
N LEU A 14 -2.15 3.79 -1.13
CA LEU A 14 -0.95 4.60 -0.96
C LEU A 14 0.32 3.74 -1.18
N GLY A 15 1.14 4.15 -2.14
CA GLY A 15 2.44 3.55 -2.45
C GLY A 15 3.60 4.39 -1.90
N ALA A 16 4.83 3.88 -2.00
CA ALA A 16 6.00 4.46 -1.33
C ALA A 16 6.29 5.91 -1.76
N GLY A 17 5.86 6.31 -2.95
CA GLY A 17 6.03 7.67 -3.46
C GLY A 17 5.24 8.74 -2.70
N VAL A 18 4.25 8.38 -1.87
CA VAL A 18 3.56 9.38 -1.02
C VAL A 18 4.33 9.72 0.25
N SER A 19 5.20 8.84 0.73
CA SER A 19 5.87 8.98 2.02
C SER A 19 7.10 9.89 1.93
N GLN A 20 6.86 11.20 1.86
CA GLN A 20 7.91 12.22 1.82
C GLN A 20 8.89 12.06 2.97
N GLY A 21 10.20 12.18 2.69
CA GLY A 21 11.27 12.00 3.67
C GLY A 21 11.68 10.55 3.94
N LEU A 22 10.95 9.56 3.40
CA LEU A 22 11.37 8.16 3.39
C LEU A 22 11.94 7.76 2.02
N PRO A 23 12.91 6.83 1.97
CA PRO A 23 13.41 6.34 0.70
C PRO A 23 12.33 5.54 -0.03
N THR A 24 12.22 5.75 -1.35
CA THR A 24 11.47 4.82 -2.20
C THR A 24 12.12 3.44 -2.19
N GLY A 25 11.37 2.39 -2.54
CA GLY A 25 11.94 1.04 -2.62
C GLY A 25 13.17 0.95 -3.55
N THR A 26 13.15 1.65 -4.69
CA THR A 26 14.32 1.75 -5.58
C THR A 26 15.50 2.48 -4.94
N ALA A 27 15.26 3.57 -4.20
CA ALA A 27 16.34 4.30 -3.54
C ALA A 27 16.97 3.46 -2.42
N LEU A 28 16.14 2.81 -1.60
CA LEU A 28 16.59 1.90 -0.54
C LEU A 28 17.36 0.71 -1.10
N ALA A 29 16.89 0.12 -2.21
CA ALA A 29 17.57 -0.98 -2.89
C ALA A 29 18.99 -0.57 -3.34
N LYS A 30 19.13 0.59 -3.98
CA LYS A 30 20.43 1.07 -4.48
C LYS A 30 21.42 1.36 -3.35
N ASP A 31 20.97 2.06 -2.30
CA ASP A 31 21.79 2.34 -1.11
C ASP A 31 22.33 1.05 -0.49
N TRP A 32 21.45 0.06 -0.31
CA TRP A 32 21.86 -1.24 0.23
C TRP A 32 22.73 -2.04 -0.73
N ALA A 33 22.43 -2.03 -2.03
CA ALA A 33 23.22 -2.72 -3.04
C ALA A 33 24.67 -2.23 -3.05
N GLU A 34 24.89 -0.93 -2.89
CA GLU A 34 26.22 -0.34 -2.73
C GLU A 34 26.88 -0.79 -1.42
N ARG A 35 26.16 -0.68 -0.28
CA ARG A 35 26.67 -1.05 1.06
C ARG A 35 27.13 -2.50 1.14
N ILE A 36 26.38 -3.44 0.58
CA ILE A 36 26.65 -4.89 0.67
C ILE A 36 27.39 -5.44 -0.55
N ARG A 37 27.78 -4.58 -1.51
CA ARG A 37 28.39 -4.96 -2.79
C ARG A 37 27.59 -6.03 -3.53
N TYR A 38 26.30 -5.77 -3.71
CA TYR A 38 25.36 -6.66 -4.38
C TYR A 38 25.86 -7.02 -5.81
N PRO A 39 25.95 -8.31 -6.16
CA PRO A 39 26.67 -8.74 -7.36
C PRO A 39 25.82 -8.77 -8.63
N TYR A 40 24.49 -8.65 -8.52
CA TYR A 40 23.57 -8.75 -9.66
C TYR A 40 23.27 -7.37 -10.28
N PRO A 41 22.92 -7.31 -11.57
CA PRO A 41 22.72 -6.04 -12.28
C PRO A 41 21.44 -5.30 -11.87
N ASP A 42 20.48 -5.96 -11.22
CA ASP A 42 19.21 -5.42 -10.77
C ASP A 42 19.31 -4.73 -9.39
N VAL A 43 20.28 -3.83 -9.26
CA VAL A 43 20.55 -3.07 -8.02
C VAL A 43 19.37 -2.21 -7.50
N ASP A 44 18.31 -2.07 -8.29
CA ASP A 44 17.08 -1.40 -7.87
C ASP A 44 15.89 -2.32 -7.56
N ASN A 45 16.12 -3.64 -7.56
CA ASN A 45 15.19 -4.65 -7.07
C ASN A 45 15.31 -4.78 -5.54
N LEU A 46 14.43 -4.10 -4.81
CA LEU A 46 14.44 -4.11 -3.35
C LEU A 46 14.38 -5.52 -2.77
N ALA A 47 13.49 -6.38 -3.29
CA ALA A 47 13.31 -7.72 -2.76
C ALA A 47 14.59 -8.56 -2.87
N GLY A 48 15.21 -8.57 -4.06
CA GLY A 48 16.44 -9.32 -4.32
C GLY A 48 17.64 -8.80 -3.53
N VAL A 49 17.81 -7.47 -3.43
CA VAL A 49 18.87 -6.87 -2.62
C VAL A 49 18.70 -7.22 -1.14
N MET A 50 17.47 -7.14 -0.61
CA MET A 50 17.20 -7.44 0.79
C MET A 50 17.37 -8.93 1.09
N GLN A 51 16.94 -9.82 0.19
CA GLN A 51 17.16 -11.26 0.32
C GLN A 51 18.67 -11.58 0.35
N TYR A 52 19.46 -10.96 -0.54
CA TYR A 52 20.91 -11.13 -0.52
C TYR A 52 21.53 -10.62 0.79
N ALA A 53 21.09 -9.46 1.29
CA ALA A 53 21.52 -8.96 2.59
C ALA A 53 21.20 -9.96 3.70
N VAL A 54 20.00 -10.57 3.71
CA VAL A 54 19.62 -11.58 4.69
C VAL A 54 20.61 -12.74 4.73
N VAL A 55 20.99 -13.27 3.58
CA VAL A 55 21.92 -14.41 3.46
C VAL A 55 23.34 -14.01 3.87
N MET A 56 23.83 -12.87 3.36
CA MET A 56 25.25 -12.51 3.45
C MET A 56 25.63 -11.76 4.72
N GLU A 57 24.75 -10.89 5.23
CA GLU A 57 25.05 -9.97 6.35
C GLU A 57 24.27 -10.35 7.63
N PHE A 58 23.12 -11.03 7.49
CA PHE A 58 22.22 -11.32 8.62
C PHE A 58 22.09 -12.80 8.97
N GLN A 59 22.95 -13.68 8.45
CA GLN A 59 22.98 -15.12 8.80
C GLN A 59 21.61 -15.80 8.63
N HIS A 60 20.88 -15.45 7.56
CA HIS A 60 19.53 -15.93 7.28
C HIS A 60 18.43 -15.46 8.27
N ASP A 61 18.71 -14.48 9.15
CA ASP A 61 17.71 -13.87 10.02
C ASP A 61 17.07 -12.63 9.37
N ALA A 62 16.04 -12.85 8.56
CA ALA A 62 15.26 -11.78 7.94
C ALA A 62 14.61 -10.84 8.97
N ASN A 63 14.21 -11.36 10.13
CA ASN A 63 13.60 -10.56 11.18
C ASN A 63 14.61 -9.60 11.81
N ARG A 64 15.89 -9.95 11.88
CA ARG A 64 16.95 -9.03 12.31
C ARG A 64 17.14 -7.89 11.32
N LEU A 65 17.17 -8.15 10.01
CA LEU A 65 17.22 -7.11 8.98
C LEU A 65 16.02 -6.16 9.10
N LYS A 66 14.80 -6.71 9.18
CA LYS A 66 13.57 -5.91 9.30
C LYS A 66 13.57 -5.05 10.58
N ARG A 67 14.04 -5.59 11.71
CA ARG A 67 14.21 -4.84 12.97
C ARG A 67 15.23 -3.70 12.83
N GLU A 68 16.32 -3.91 12.09
CA GLU A 68 17.30 -2.86 11.81
C GLU A 68 16.65 -1.74 11.01
N LEU A 69 16.05 -2.05 9.86
CA LEU A 69 15.37 -1.05 9.01
C LEU A 69 14.24 -0.32 9.73
N ALA A 70 13.43 -1.05 10.51
CA ALA A 70 12.39 -0.46 11.33
C ALA A 70 12.94 0.63 12.28
N ARG A 71 14.11 0.40 12.88
CA ARG A 71 14.72 1.33 13.83
C ARG A 71 15.47 2.47 13.16
N THR A 72 16.21 2.19 12.09
CA THR A 72 17.15 3.15 11.48
C THR A 72 16.50 4.00 10.38
N VAL A 73 15.48 3.50 9.70
CA VAL A 73 14.82 4.19 8.60
C VAL A 73 13.43 4.66 9.02
N PHE A 74 12.55 3.73 9.43
CA PHE A 74 11.13 4.04 9.56
C PHE A 74 10.75 4.72 10.89
N ALA A 75 11.35 4.31 12.00
CA ALA A 75 11.05 4.90 13.32
C ALA A 75 11.57 6.34 13.48
N GLN A 76 12.54 6.76 12.67
CA GLN A 76 13.08 8.12 12.69
C GLN A 76 12.27 9.07 11.80
N ALA A 77 11.43 8.54 10.92
CA ALA A 77 10.70 9.34 9.96
C ALA A 77 9.45 9.97 10.60
N ALA A 78 9.19 11.22 10.22
CA ALA A 78 8.05 11.98 10.70
C ALA A 78 7.21 12.49 9.51
N LEU A 79 5.89 12.47 9.68
CA LEU A 79 4.98 13.08 8.72
C LEU A 79 5.25 14.59 8.68
N THR A 80 5.44 15.10 7.46
CA THR A 80 5.60 16.54 7.19
C THR A 80 4.46 17.38 7.76
N THR A 81 4.73 18.65 8.06
CA THR A 81 3.72 19.64 8.46
C THR A 81 3.10 20.37 7.27
N ASP A 82 3.59 20.12 6.06
CA ASP A 82 3.06 20.71 4.83
C ASP A 82 1.61 20.28 4.57
N GLN A 83 0.68 21.22 4.56
CA GLN A 83 -0.75 20.96 4.35
C GLN A 83 -1.09 20.49 2.93
N LEU A 84 -0.20 20.75 1.97
CA LEU A 84 -0.26 20.27 0.58
C LEU A 84 0.32 18.85 0.42
N ASP A 85 0.72 18.19 1.51
CA ASP A 85 1.01 16.75 1.48
C ASP A 85 -0.29 15.93 1.31
N ILE A 86 -0.21 14.90 0.48
CA ILE A 86 -1.35 14.08 0.11
C ILE A 86 -2.00 13.38 1.31
N HIS A 87 -1.25 13.06 2.39
CA HIS A 87 -1.83 12.46 3.58
C HIS A 87 -2.77 13.43 4.30
N HIS A 88 -2.36 14.71 4.43
CA HIS A 88 -3.21 15.73 5.04
C HIS A 88 -4.42 16.02 4.18
N LEU A 89 -4.26 16.10 2.85
CA LEU A 89 -5.39 16.27 1.94
C LEU A 89 -6.40 15.12 2.06
N LEU A 90 -5.94 13.87 1.96
CA LEU A 90 -6.81 12.70 2.07
C LEU A 90 -7.47 12.58 3.45
N ALA A 91 -6.78 13.01 4.52
CA ALA A 91 -7.37 13.05 5.85
C ALA A 91 -8.59 13.99 5.94
N ARG A 92 -8.65 15.05 5.11
CA ARG A 92 -9.80 15.98 5.03
C ARG A 92 -10.98 15.43 4.22
N CYS A 93 -10.80 14.35 3.46
CA CYS A 93 -11.82 13.81 2.54
C CYS A 93 -12.87 12.90 3.20
N ASP A 94 -12.85 12.72 4.52
CA ASP A 94 -13.84 11.90 5.25
C ASP A 94 -14.04 10.47 4.75
N LEU A 95 -12.98 9.86 4.21
CA LEU A 95 -13.03 8.47 3.75
C LEU A 95 -12.92 7.51 4.95
N PRO A 96 -13.68 6.39 4.95
CA PRO A 96 -13.68 5.42 6.04
C PRO A 96 -12.55 4.38 5.97
N LEU A 97 -11.93 4.21 4.80
CA LEU A 97 -10.94 3.16 4.56
C LEU A 97 -9.78 3.68 3.72
N TYR A 98 -8.56 3.41 4.18
CA TYR A 98 -7.31 3.71 3.49
C TYR A 98 -6.47 2.44 3.45
N LEU A 99 -5.89 2.15 2.29
CA LEU A 99 -5.00 1.02 2.10
C LEU A 99 -3.60 1.53 1.77
N THR A 100 -2.59 0.82 2.25
CA THR A 100 -1.21 1.19 1.97
C THR A 100 -0.29 -0.02 1.90
N THR A 101 0.73 0.08 1.07
CA THR A 101 1.87 -0.85 1.04
C THR A 101 3.09 -0.28 1.74
N ASN A 102 2.96 0.90 2.37
CA ASN A 102 4.04 1.56 3.08
C ASN A 102 4.09 1.08 4.53
N TYR A 103 5.31 0.99 5.07
CA TYR A 103 5.51 0.50 6.43
C TYR A 103 5.32 1.58 7.50
N ASP A 104 5.32 2.86 7.13
CA ASP A 104 5.24 4.01 8.03
C ASP A 104 3.85 4.20 8.68
N GLY A 105 3.70 5.24 9.51
CA GLY A 105 2.44 5.58 10.18
C GLY A 105 1.77 6.85 9.66
N PHE A 106 2.16 7.38 8.51
CA PHE A 106 1.86 8.76 8.09
C PHE A 106 0.36 9.00 7.88
N MET A 107 -0.35 8.09 7.21
CA MET A 107 -1.80 8.25 7.03
C MET A 107 -2.56 8.21 8.38
N VAL A 108 -2.14 7.34 9.31
CA VAL A 108 -2.73 7.27 10.65
C VAL A 108 -2.50 8.58 11.40
N GLU A 109 -1.29 9.12 11.33
CA GLU A 109 -0.93 10.39 11.96
C GLU A 109 -1.70 11.58 11.35
N ALA A 110 -1.80 11.65 10.02
CA ALA A 110 -2.55 12.70 9.33
C ALA A 110 -4.03 12.70 9.73
N LEU A 111 -4.65 11.51 9.84
CA LEU A 111 -6.04 11.38 10.31
C LEU A 111 -6.21 11.88 11.74
N ARG A 112 -5.28 11.55 12.65
CA ARG A 112 -5.30 12.06 14.03
C ARG A 112 -5.16 13.57 14.10
N ARG A 113 -4.22 14.15 13.34
CA ARG A 113 -4.03 15.60 13.24
C ARG A 113 -5.28 16.31 12.72
N ASN A 114 -6.07 15.63 11.88
CA ASN A 114 -7.36 16.11 11.42
C ASN A 114 -8.53 15.75 12.37
N GLY A 115 -8.26 15.46 13.65
CA GLY A 115 -9.28 15.25 14.69
C GLY A 115 -10.02 13.92 14.61
N LYS A 116 -9.54 12.94 13.85
CA LYS A 116 -10.17 11.61 13.72
C LYS A 116 -9.59 10.61 14.72
N SER A 117 -10.30 9.51 14.93
CA SER A 117 -9.88 8.38 15.77
C SER A 117 -9.59 7.15 14.91
N PRO A 118 -8.51 7.15 14.10
CA PRO A 118 -8.21 6.05 13.20
C PRO A 118 -7.80 4.78 13.96
N SER A 119 -8.33 3.66 13.51
CA SER A 119 -7.75 2.34 13.75
C SER A 119 -6.78 1.99 12.62
N TRP A 120 -5.87 1.07 12.87
CA TRP A 120 -5.00 0.53 11.83
C TRP A 120 -4.90 -0.99 11.99
N ASN A 121 -4.52 -1.70 10.95
CA ASN A 121 -4.21 -3.13 11.02
C ASN A 121 -3.17 -3.51 9.96
N VAL A 122 -2.59 -4.70 10.07
CA VAL A 122 -1.64 -5.25 9.09
C VAL A 122 -2.15 -6.58 8.56
N SER A 123 -1.75 -6.91 7.33
CA SER A 123 -1.96 -8.24 6.78
C SER A 123 -1.21 -9.32 7.60
N PRO A 124 -1.88 -10.36 8.12
CA PRO A 124 -1.25 -11.42 8.92
C PRO A 124 -0.60 -12.50 8.05
N TRP A 125 0.04 -12.13 6.94
CA TRP A 125 0.60 -13.09 5.98
C TRP A 125 1.72 -13.97 6.57
N TYR A 126 2.42 -13.45 7.57
CA TYR A 126 3.50 -14.10 8.31
C TYR A 126 2.99 -15.13 9.34
N SER A 127 1.69 -15.11 9.65
CA SER A 127 1.11 -15.91 10.72
C SER A 127 0.64 -17.27 10.20
N SER A 128 0.94 -18.33 10.96
CA SER A 128 0.51 -19.69 10.65
C SER A 128 -0.93 -20.00 11.10
N GLY A 129 -1.57 -19.13 11.90
CA GLY A 129 -2.92 -19.32 12.44
C GLY A 129 -3.34 -18.21 13.43
N VAL A 130 -4.57 -18.27 13.95
CA VAL A 130 -5.11 -17.21 14.84
C VAL A 130 -4.34 -17.09 16.16
N ASP A 131 -3.71 -18.18 16.61
CA ASP A 131 -2.92 -18.24 17.86
C ASP A 131 -1.46 -17.80 17.68
N ASP A 132 -1.02 -17.55 16.45
CA ASP A 132 0.34 -17.15 16.07
C ASP A 132 0.37 -15.68 15.63
N ASP A 133 -0.47 -14.87 16.26
CA ASP A 133 -0.62 -13.45 15.96
C ASP A 133 0.19 -12.59 16.93
N ASP A 134 0.85 -11.56 16.43
CA ASP A 134 1.68 -10.69 17.25
C ASP A 134 0.80 -9.76 18.08
N GLU A 135 1.02 -9.72 19.40
CA GLU A 135 0.22 -8.91 20.35
C GLU A 135 0.22 -7.40 20.03
N ARG A 136 1.22 -6.90 19.28
CA ARG A 136 1.25 -5.50 18.84
C ARG A 136 0.29 -5.23 17.69
N ARG A 137 -0.21 -6.27 17.00
CA ARG A 137 -1.25 -6.15 15.99
C ARG A 137 -2.58 -5.87 16.71
N PRO A 138 -3.20 -4.70 16.48
CA PRO A 138 -4.50 -4.43 17.08
C PRO A 138 -5.56 -5.40 16.51
N PRO A 139 -6.66 -5.66 17.24
CA PRO A 139 -7.77 -6.39 16.69
C PRO A 139 -8.41 -5.63 15.51
N LEU A 140 -9.07 -6.36 14.61
CA LEU A 140 -9.92 -5.73 13.60
C LEU A 140 -11.10 -5.02 14.29
N PRO A 141 -11.56 -3.88 13.75
CA PRO A 141 -12.75 -3.21 14.28
C PRO A 141 -13.97 -4.14 14.27
N GLU A 142 -14.72 -4.18 15.38
CA GLU A 142 -15.96 -4.98 15.47
C GLU A 142 -17.09 -4.43 14.60
N ARG A 143 -17.00 -3.15 14.22
CA ARG A 143 -17.97 -2.43 13.39
C ARG A 143 -17.29 -1.92 12.13
N GLU A 144 -18.08 -1.69 11.09
CA GLU A 144 -17.56 -1.08 9.87
C GLU A 144 -16.96 0.31 10.17
N PRO A 145 -15.72 0.58 9.71
CA PRO A 145 -15.09 1.88 9.83
C PRO A 145 -15.93 3.02 9.27
N THR A 146 -15.85 4.17 9.92
CA THR A 146 -16.56 5.39 9.56
C THR A 146 -15.59 6.51 9.21
N SER A 147 -16.08 7.64 8.70
CA SER A 147 -15.23 8.81 8.45
C SER A 147 -14.54 9.36 9.71
N GLN A 148 -15.16 9.20 10.89
CA GLN A 148 -14.65 9.62 12.19
C GLN A 148 -13.76 8.56 12.85
N GLN A 149 -14.03 7.29 12.59
CA GLN A 149 -13.23 6.14 13.03
C GLN A 149 -12.78 5.31 11.82
N PRO A 150 -11.90 5.86 10.96
CA PRO A 150 -11.48 5.18 9.76
C PRO A 150 -10.51 4.04 10.06
N LEU A 151 -10.37 3.11 9.11
CA LEU A 151 -9.34 2.08 9.13
C LEU A 151 -8.22 2.40 8.15
N VAL A 152 -6.98 2.32 8.61
CA VAL A 152 -5.78 2.28 7.76
C VAL A 152 -5.24 0.85 7.74
N PHE A 153 -5.36 0.16 6.62
CA PHE A 153 -4.92 -1.23 6.48
C PHE A 153 -3.61 -1.32 5.70
N HIS A 154 -2.57 -1.81 6.38
CA HIS A 154 -1.22 -1.97 5.84
C HIS A 154 -1.06 -3.37 5.25
N ILE A 155 -1.09 -3.45 3.92
CA ILE A 155 -1.05 -4.72 3.19
C ILE A 155 0.31 -5.39 3.35
N HIS A 156 1.38 -4.60 3.36
CA HIS A 156 2.76 -5.08 3.44
C HIS A 156 3.36 -5.01 4.84
N GLY A 157 2.52 -4.91 5.86
CA GLY A 157 2.98 -4.76 7.23
C GLY A 157 3.40 -3.35 7.61
N ARG A 158 3.90 -3.21 8.83
CA ARG A 158 4.19 -1.92 9.46
C ARG A 158 5.47 -2.00 10.28
N TYR A 159 6.25 -0.92 10.32
CA TYR A 159 7.55 -0.90 10.99
C TYR A 159 7.49 -1.20 12.50
N THR A 160 6.35 -0.95 13.15
CA THR A 160 6.13 -1.27 14.57
C THR A 160 6.03 -2.78 14.82
N ILE A 161 5.80 -3.57 13.77
CA ILE A 161 5.71 -5.02 13.77
C ILE A 161 6.67 -5.56 12.68
N PRO A 162 8.01 -5.53 12.90
CA PRO A 162 8.97 -5.69 11.81
C PRO A 162 8.82 -6.98 10.99
N HIS A 163 8.49 -8.12 11.62
CA HIS A 163 8.32 -9.39 10.89
C HIS A 163 7.12 -9.37 9.93
N SER A 164 6.14 -8.47 10.15
CA SER A 164 5.03 -8.27 9.22
C SER A 164 5.43 -7.58 7.91
N MET A 165 6.63 -6.99 7.84
CA MET A 165 7.07 -6.28 6.65
C MET A 165 7.32 -7.27 5.50
N VAL A 166 6.62 -7.11 4.39
CA VAL A 166 6.91 -7.81 3.13
C VAL A 166 8.07 -7.10 2.46
N LEU A 167 9.29 -7.63 2.59
CA LEU A 167 10.51 -6.92 2.21
C LEU A 167 11.46 -7.74 1.33
N THR A 168 11.67 -9.01 1.66
CA THR A 168 12.60 -9.91 0.94
C THR A 168 11.86 -10.75 -0.10
N GLU A 169 12.58 -11.38 -1.02
CA GLU A 169 11.98 -12.27 -2.03
C GLU A 169 11.13 -13.37 -1.39
N ASP A 170 11.63 -14.01 -0.33
CA ASP A 170 10.88 -15.04 0.41
C ASP A 170 9.59 -14.47 0.99
N ASP A 171 9.62 -13.26 1.58
CA ASP A 171 8.40 -12.62 2.09
C ASP A 171 7.34 -12.40 1.00
N TYR A 172 7.77 -11.95 -0.19
CA TYR A 172 6.87 -11.74 -1.33
C TYR A 172 6.26 -13.05 -1.81
N ILE A 173 7.06 -14.12 -1.88
CA ILE A 173 6.61 -15.45 -2.26
C ILE A 173 5.57 -15.96 -1.23
N ASP A 174 5.89 -15.91 0.05
CA ASP A 174 5.01 -16.38 1.12
C ASP A 174 3.70 -15.58 1.18
N PHE A 175 3.79 -14.26 1.04
CA PHE A 175 2.62 -13.39 0.93
C PHE A 175 1.71 -13.81 -0.24
N HIS A 176 2.28 -14.08 -1.42
CA HIS A 176 1.50 -14.53 -2.58
C HIS A 176 0.91 -15.94 -2.40
N VAL A 177 1.67 -16.88 -1.84
CA VAL A 177 1.20 -18.24 -1.54
C VAL A 177 0.01 -18.18 -0.58
N LYS A 178 0.13 -17.42 0.50
CA LYS A 178 -0.96 -17.23 1.47
C LYS A 178 -2.17 -16.52 0.84
N HIS A 179 -1.95 -15.54 -0.03
CA HIS A 179 -3.03 -14.85 -0.75
C HIS A 179 -3.84 -15.81 -1.61
N VAL A 180 -3.16 -16.66 -2.38
CA VAL A 180 -3.80 -17.68 -3.22
C VAL A 180 -4.58 -18.68 -2.36
N ARG A 181 -4.00 -19.15 -1.25
CA ARG A 181 -4.69 -20.05 -0.30
C ARG A 181 -5.96 -19.41 0.27
N ASP A 182 -5.92 -18.14 0.65
CA ASP A 182 -7.09 -17.41 1.14
C ASP A 182 -8.20 -17.27 0.10
N GLY A 183 -7.85 -17.09 -1.18
CA GLY A 183 -8.82 -17.04 -2.28
C GLY A 183 -9.52 -18.38 -2.54
N MET A 184 -8.87 -19.51 -2.19
CA MET A 184 -9.42 -20.86 -2.34
C MET A 184 -10.32 -21.30 -1.17
N ARG A 185 -10.29 -20.60 -0.03
CA ARG A 185 -11.09 -20.94 1.16
C ARG A 185 -12.59 -20.76 0.87
N LYS A 186 -13.37 -21.84 0.96
CA LYS A 186 -14.84 -21.82 0.83
C LYS A 186 -15.48 -21.64 2.21
N GLY A 187 -16.23 -20.55 2.40
CA GLY A 187 -16.88 -20.21 3.65
C GLY A 187 -15.89 -19.70 4.69
N LEU A 188 -15.84 -18.38 4.89
CA LEU A 188 -14.99 -17.80 5.93
C LEU A 188 -15.73 -17.86 7.27
N THR A 189 -15.18 -18.59 8.23
CA THR A 189 -15.53 -18.37 9.64
C THR A 189 -14.93 -17.03 10.11
N PRO A 190 -15.40 -16.45 11.23
CA PRO A 190 -14.76 -15.26 11.81
C PRO A 190 -13.27 -15.46 12.13
N ALA A 191 -12.85 -16.67 12.49
CA ALA A 191 -11.45 -17.02 12.71
C ALA A 191 -10.65 -17.03 11.39
N ASP A 192 -11.25 -17.52 10.30
CA ASP A 192 -10.64 -17.48 8.97
C ASP A 192 -10.46 -16.04 8.46
N ASP A 193 -11.38 -15.15 8.80
CA ASP A 193 -11.31 -13.75 8.38
C ASP A 193 -10.18 -13.00 9.10
N ARG A 194 -9.98 -13.26 10.39
CA ARG A 194 -8.86 -12.69 11.18
C ARG A 194 -7.48 -13.12 10.71
N SER A 195 -7.40 -14.30 10.09
CA SER A 195 -6.17 -14.87 9.50
C SER A 195 -6.07 -14.63 8.00
N SER A 196 -6.99 -13.86 7.39
CA SER A 196 -6.93 -13.55 5.98
C SER A 196 -6.04 -12.35 5.70
N ILE A 197 -5.27 -12.42 4.61
CA ILE A 197 -4.41 -11.34 4.11
C ILE A 197 -5.19 -10.06 3.89
N ILE A 198 -6.42 -10.17 3.37
CA ILE A 198 -7.37 -9.06 3.21
C ILE A 198 -8.67 -9.46 3.91
N PRO A 199 -9.01 -8.83 5.05
CA PRO A 199 -10.26 -9.08 5.77
C PRO A 199 -11.50 -8.87 4.90
N SER A 200 -12.58 -9.56 5.23
CA SER A 200 -13.83 -9.62 4.48
C SER A 200 -14.44 -8.25 4.23
N TYR A 201 -14.47 -7.39 5.24
CA TYR A 201 -14.93 -6.01 5.13
C TYR A 201 -14.09 -5.20 4.13
N VAL A 202 -12.76 -5.29 4.19
CA VAL A 202 -11.86 -4.60 3.26
C VAL A 202 -12.12 -5.09 1.84
N ARG A 203 -12.23 -6.41 1.66
CA ARG A 203 -12.54 -7.05 0.38
C ARG A 203 -13.90 -6.62 -0.18
N ALA A 204 -14.92 -6.56 0.67
CA ALA A 204 -16.26 -6.12 0.28
C ALA A 204 -16.27 -4.66 -0.15
N ARG A 205 -15.54 -3.78 0.54
CA ARG A 205 -15.41 -2.37 0.17
C ARG A 205 -14.67 -2.20 -1.15
N LEU A 206 -13.56 -2.93 -1.35
CA LEU A 206 -12.82 -2.94 -2.61
C LEU A 206 -13.64 -3.35 -3.82
N ARG A 207 -14.66 -4.20 -3.63
CA ARG A 207 -15.59 -4.63 -4.68
C ARG A 207 -16.60 -3.57 -5.12
N ARG A 208 -16.85 -2.56 -4.29
CA ARG A 208 -17.96 -1.61 -4.46
C ARG A 208 -17.49 -0.15 -4.58
N ALA A 209 -16.25 0.13 -4.18
CA ALA A 209 -15.70 1.47 -4.12
C ALA A 209 -14.91 1.83 -5.38
N PRO A 210 -14.96 3.07 -5.87
CA PRO A 210 -13.92 3.62 -6.72
C PRO A 210 -12.56 3.59 -5.99
N LEU A 211 -11.51 3.15 -6.68
CA LEU A 211 -10.17 2.99 -6.11
C LEU A 211 -9.25 4.10 -6.61
N LEU A 212 -8.45 4.68 -5.73
CA LEU A 212 -7.48 5.73 -6.08
C LEU A 212 -6.07 5.28 -5.69
N PHE A 213 -5.25 4.92 -6.66
CA PHE A 213 -3.84 4.56 -6.47
C PHE A 213 -2.95 5.79 -6.63
N VAL A 214 -2.16 6.10 -5.60
CA VAL A 214 -1.28 7.28 -5.56
C VAL A 214 0.11 6.90 -5.04
N GLY A 215 1.15 7.48 -5.64
CA GLY A 215 2.54 7.25 -5.21
C GLY A 215 3.08 5.85 -5.52
N TYR A 216 2.51 5.14 -6.49
CA TYR A 216 3.04 3.85 -6.95
C TYR A 216 4.05 4.02 -8.08
N SER A 217 5.10 3.22 -8.03
CA SER A 217 6.03 3.03 -9.15
C SER A 217 5.61 1.79 -9.94
N LEU A 218 5.48 1.91 -11.26
CA LEU A 218 5.19 0.76 -12.13
C LEU A 218 6.34 -0.24 -12.25
N ARG A 219 7.53 0.14 -11.77
CA ARG A 219 8.69 -0.75 -11.65
C ARG A 219 8.55 -1.72 -10.48
N ASP A 220 7.64 -1.42 -9.55
CA ASP A 220 7.35 -2.28 -8.42
C ASP A 220 6.44 -3.43 -8.89
N SER A 221 6.98 -4.65 -8.90
CA SER A 221 6.21 -5.86 -9.21
C SER A 221 5.04 -6.04 -8.25
N THR A 222 5.18 -5.55 -7.02
CA THR A 222 4.11 -5.46 -6.01
C THR A 222 2.86 -4.80 -6.55
N PHE A 223 3.01 -3.63 -7.18
CA PHE A 223 1.86 -2.87 -7.67
C PHE A 223 1.03 -3.75 -8.57
N TRP A 224 1.66 -4.44 -9.53
CA TRP A 224 0.95 -5.29 -10.47
C TRP A 224 0.33 -6.51 -9.82
N THR A 225 0.98 -7.11 -8.82
CA THR A 225 0.39 -8.26 -8.13
C THR A 225 -0.77 -7.85 -7.25
N LEU A 226 -0.65 -6.78 -6.46
CA LEU A 226 -1.75 -6.23 -5.68
C LEU A 226 -2.89 -5.77 -6.59
N PHE A 227 -2.57 -5.00 -7.62
CA PHE A 227 -3.53 -4.51 -8.60
C PHE A 227 -4.27 -5.67 -9.26
N LYS A 228 -3.56 -6.69 -9.74
CA LYS A 228 -4.20 -7.89 -10.30
C LYS A 228 -4.99 -8.67 -9.26
N SER A 229 -4.49 -8.82 -8.03
CA SER A 229 -5.21 -9.51 -6.94
C SER A 229 -6.56 -8.84 -6.66
N VAL A 230 -6.55 -7.51 -6.51
CA VAL A 230 -7.77 -6.71 -6.33
C VAL A 230 -8.66 -6.85 -7.57
N MET A 231 -8.13 -6.70 -8.78
CA MET A 231 -8.91 -6.81 -10.03
C MET A 231 -9.46 -8.23 -10.29
N LEU A 232 -8.72 -9.28 -9.95
CA LEU A 232 -9.11 -10.67 -10.12
C LEU A 232 -10.31 -11.01 -9.21
N GLY A 233 -10.36 -10.46 -8.01
CA GLY A 233 -11.52 -10.53 -7.12
C GLY A 233 -12.75 -9.73 -7.58
N LEU A 234 -12.60 -8.86 -8.58
CA LEU A 234 -13.71 -8.10 -9.21
C LEU A 234 -14.31 -8.81 -10.44
N HIS A 235 -13.73 -9.92 -10.90
CA HIS A 235 -14.14 -10.57 -12.16
C HIS A 235 -15.45 -11.36 -12.08
N ASP A 236 -16.06 -11.53 -10.89
CA ASP A 236 -17.43 -12.03 -10.75
C ASP A 236 -18.45 -10.91 -11.03
N GLY A 237 -18.69 -10.66 -12.32
CA GLY A 237 -19.92 -10.07 -12.86
C GLY A 237 -20.25 -8.59 -12.58
N GLN A 238 -19.64 -7.93 -11.59
CA GLN A 238 -19.93 -6.53 -11.24
C GLN A 238 -18.85 -5.56 -11.73
N ARG A 239 -19.07 -5.04 -12.94
CA ARG A 239 -18.20 -4.09 -13.68
C ARG A 239 -18.32 -2.62 -13.23
N SER A 240 -18.28 -2.31 -11.94
CA SER A 240 -18.57 -0.93 -11.47
C SER A 240 -17.45 -0.25 -10.69
N THR A 241 -16.27 -0.84 -10.57
CA THR A 241 -15.17 -0.22 -9.82
C THR A 241 -14.30 0.63 -10.75
N HIS A 242 -14.52 1.94 -10.73
CA HIS A 242 -13.64 2.91 -11.39
C HIS A 242 -12.30 2.96 -10.66
N VAL A 243 -11.20 2.71 -11.37
CA VAL A 243 -9.86 2.85 -10.80
C VAL A 243 -9.19 4.09 -11.34
N CYS A 244 -8.60 4.89 -10.46
CA CYS A 244 -7.72 5.98 -10.84
C CYS A 244 -6.30 5.67 -10.43
N LEU A 245 -5.36 5.94 -11.34
CA LEU A 245 -3.95 5.69 -11.12
C LEU A 245 -3.16 6.97 -11.42
N GLN A 246 -2.57 7.56 -10.38
CA GLN A 246 -1.60 8.64 -10.53
C GLN A 246 -0.23 8.04 -10.89
N LEU A 247 0.37 8.51 -11.99
CA LEU A 247 1.70 8.11 -12.45
C LEU A 247 2.57 9.32 -12.73
N ASP A 248 3.81 9.28 -12.23
CA ASP A 248 4.79 10.33 -12.47
C ASP A 248 5.13 10.44 -13.98
N PRO A 249 5.04 11.65 -14.58
CA PRO A 249 5.40 11.90 -15.96
C PRO A 249 6.86 11.53 -16.30
N ALA A 250 7.78 11.45 -15.34
CA ALA A 250 9.16 11.04 -15.57
C ALA A 250 9.27 9.61 -16.11
N ILE A 251 8.25 8.76 -15.91
CA ILE A 251 8.14 7.44 -16.55
C ILE A 251 8.07 7.59 -18.10
N ARG A 252 7.66 8.76 -18.61
CA ARG A 252 7.46 9.09 -20.03
C ARG A 252 8.73 9.40 -20.82
N ARG A 253 9.94 9.02 -20.34
CA ARG A 253 11.19 9.25 -21.12
C ARG A 253 11.14 8.66 -22.54
N LYS A 254 10.22 7.73 -22.83
CA LYS A 254 9.92 7.24 -24.19
C LYS A 254 8.40 7.20 -24.42
N ALA A 255 7.92 7.75 -25.54
CA ALA A 255 6.50 7.76 -25.91
C ALA A 255 5.88 6.34 -25.95
N SER A 256 6.67 5.34 -26.34
CA SER A 256 6.26 3.93 -26.37
C SER A 256 5.82 3.36 -25.01
N VAL A 257 6.32 3.89 -23.89
CA VAL A 257 5.95 3.45 -22.54
C VAL A 257 4.52 3.88 -22.22
N ARG A 258 4.12 5.09 -22.64
CA ARG A 258 2.76 5.59 -22.45
C ARG A 258 1.75 4.73 -23.23
N ASP A 259 1.99 4.54 -24.52
CA ASP A 259 1.11 3.76 -25.39
C ASP A 259 0.96 2.32 -24.88
N TYR A 260 2.06 1.72 -24.40
CA TYR A 260 2.03 0.39 -23.79
C TYR A 260 1.13 0.35 -22.56
N LEU A 261 1.28 1.30 -21.63
CA LEU A 261 0.52 1.32 -20.38
C LEU A 261 -0.96 1.63 -20.63
N GLU A 262 -1.26 2.60 -21.49
CA GLU A 262 -2.64 2.91 -21.87
C GLU A 262 -3.32 1.71 -22.55
N ARG A 263 -2.62 0.96 -23.40
CA ARG A 263 -3.16 -0.27 -24.00
C ARG A 263 -3.29 -1.42 -23.00
N ARG A 264 -2.30 -1.60 -22.12
CA ARG A 264 -2.29 -2.66 -21.09
C ARG A 264 -3.39 -2.44 -20.06
N LEU A 265 -3.65 -1.19 -19.68
CA LEU A 265 -4.63 -0.81 -18.67
C LEU A 265 -6.01 -0.46 -19.25
N GLY A 266 -6.10 -0.06 -20.52
CA GLY A 266 -7.32 0.46 -21.15
C GLY A 266 -8.45 -0.55 -21.38
N ARG A 267 -8.25 -1.84 -21.05
CA ARG A 267 -9.33 -2.85 -21.07
C ARG A 267 -10.13 -2.89 -19.77
N GLN A 268 -9.63 -2.25 -18.73
CA GLN A 268 -10.22 -2.17 -17.40
C GLN A 268 -10.60 -0.71 -17.18
N GLN A 269 -11.66 -0.39 -16.44
CA GLN A 269 -12.17 0.99 -16.21
C GLN A 269 -11.18 1.85 -15.40
N ILE A 270 -9.97 2.05 -15.95
CA ILE A 270 -8.82 2.68 -15.32
C ILE A 270 -8.58 4.02 -15.99
N GLN A 271 -8.69 5.07 -15.20
CA GLN A 271 -8.28 6.41 -15.57
C GLN A 271 -6.86 6.65 -15.08
N ILE A 272 -5.95 6.99 -16.00
CA ILE A 272 -4.56 7.29 -15.68
C ILE A 272 -4.37 8.80 -15.62
N PHE A 273 -3.86 9.29 -14.50
CA PHE A 273 -3.44 10.68 -14.30
C PHE A 273 -1.92 10.80 -14.45
N TRP A 274 -1.48 11.28 -15.61
CA TRP A 274 -0.07 11.52 -15.93
C TRP A 274 0.42 12.83 -15.30
N MET A 275 0.59 12.86 -13.98
CA MET A 275 0.92 14.05 -13.19
C MET A 275 1.89 13.67 -12.06
N SER A 276 2.78 14.59 -11.68
CA SER A 276 3.58 14.39 -10.46
C SER A 276 2.66 14.31 -9.24
N LEU A 277 3.17 13.77 -8.12
CA LEU A 277 2.39 13.71 -6.89
C LEU A 277 1.95 15.11 -6.43
N GLU A 278 2.85 16.09 -6.51
CA GLU A 278 2.58 17.49 -6.18
C GLU A 278 1.44 18.05 -7.06
N GLN A 279 1.56 17.94 -8.39
CA GLN A 279 0.53 18.40 -9.33
C GLN A 279 -0.82 17.74 -9.11
N PHE A 280 -0.82 16.43 -8.82
CA PHE A 280 -2.04 15.68 -8.53
C PHE A 280 -2.69 16.18 -7.24
N THR A 281 -1.89 16.41 -6.20
CA THR A 281 -2.38 16.86 -4.89
C THR A 281 -2.98 18.26 -4.97
N THR A 282 -2.29 19.21 -5.62
CA THR A 282 -2.81 20.56 -5.87
C THR A 282 -4.13 20.52 -6.65
N LYS A 283 -4.20 19.76 -7.74
CA LYS A 283 -5.43 19.65 -8.54
C LYS A 283 -6.58 19.00 -7.78
N LEU A 284 -6.29 18.00 -6.94
CA LEU A 284 -7.31 17.37 -6.12
C LEU A 284 -7.84 18.37 -5.07
N GLU A 285 -6.97 19.17 -4.46
CA GLU A 285 -7.39 20.21 -3.52
C GLU A 285 -8.24 21.30 -4.18
N GLU A 286 -7.81 21.84 -5.32
CA GLU A 286 -8.57 22.82 -6.11
C GLU A 286 -9.99 22.32 -6.39
N ARG A 287 -10.10 21.07 -6.85
CA ARG A 287 -11.38 20.45 -7.17
C ARG A 287 -12.27 20.21 -5.95
N LEU A 288 -11.69 19.81 -4.83
CA LEU A 288 -12.43 19.65 -3.57
C LEU A 288 -12.89 20.98 -2.98
N ALA A 289 -12.22 22.09 -3.30
CA ALA A 289 -12.65 23.43 -2.91
C ALA A 289 -13.80 23.95 -3.79
N GLU A 290 -13.83 23.59 -5.08
CA GLU A 290 -14.91 23.95 -6.01
C GLU A 290 -16.26 23.27 -5.68
N GLU A 291 -16.23 22.09 -5.06
CA GLU A 291 -17.43 21.31 -4.70
C GLU A 291 -17.97 21.60 -3.28
N ARG A 292 -17.32 22.50 -2.52
CA ARG A 292 -17.74 22.94 -1.18
C ARG A 292 -18.59 24.21 -1.24
#